data_AF-A0A432P9S9-F1
#
_entry.id   AF-A0A432P9S9-F1
#
_cell.length_a   1.000
_cell.length_b   1.000
_cell.length_c   1.000
_cell.angle_alpha   90.00
_cell.angle_beta   90.00
_cell.angle_gamma   90.00
#
_symmetry.space_group_name_H-M   'P 1'
#
loop_
_entity.id
_entity.type
_entity.pdbx_description
1 polymer ?
#
loop_
_entity_poly.entity_id
_entity_poly.type
_entity_poly.pdbx_seq_one_letter_code
_entity_poly.pdbx_strand_id
1 'polypeptide(L)'
;MKRTYSHIDLDERRKIARWRMTGLSVESIAEKLGRHRSTIFREIKRNTFIDNDVPDLNGYYCVTAHDIACDRRTKLRKLARFSDVRQSVIDRIVHGWSPQQIAGRMRLERHPISVSHETIYKFAYSPDGHAIKLWRHLPEHRARRRPRHARRKHGQRFSPELNILRRPDVVAERKQFGHWECDLIQFRKKFGKANVTSLVERVSRFAIFLRNNDRQSRPVMDGLVQALQALPHLARRSITFDRGTEFTDWPYLQASIGAQTWFCDPQSPWQKGTVENTNGRVRKWLSREVDPLSVTDADLIDVCNRLNDTPRKCLGYRTPAEVFRKKLLAQMRYAG
;
A
#
# COMPACT_ATOMS: atom_id res chain seq x y z
N MET A 1 23.75 -28.71 -19.32
CA MET A 1 23.49 -27.31 -18.95
C MET A 1 22.01 -26.97 -19.18
N LYS A 2 21.27 -26.54 -18.16
CA LYS A 2 19.91 -25.98 -18.34
C LYS A 2 20.03 -24.73 -19.23
N ARG A 3 19.60 -24.82 -20.50
CA ARG A 3 19.50 -23.64 -21.38
C ARG A 3 18.35 -22.78 -20.89
N THR A 4 18.66 -21.79 -20.06
CA THR A 4 17.71 -20.72 -19.71
C THR A 4 17.40 -19.98 -21.01
N TYR A 5 16.16 -20.05 -21.48
CA TYR A 5 15.75 -19.37 -22.70
C TYR A 5 15.94 -17.85 -22.54
N SER A 6 16.89 -17.28 -23.27
CA SER A 6 17.08 -15.84 -23.38
C SER A 6 16.64 -15.37 -24.76
N HIS A 7 16.01 -14.21 -24.80
CA HIS A 7 15.64 -13.58 -26.06
C HIS A 7 16.86 -12.98 -26.75
N ILE A 8 16.76 -12.83 -28.08
CA ILE A 8 17.77 -12.10 -28.86
C ILE A 8 17.80 -10.64 -28.38
N ASP A 9 18.96 -10.19 -27.92
CA ASP A 9 19.19 -8.81 -27.46
C ASP A 9 19.66 -7.89 -28.60
N LEU A 10 20.03 -6.65 -28.30
CA LEU A 10 20.47 -5.70 -29.33
C LEU A 10 21.86 -6.06 -29.90
N ASP A 11 22.75 -6.64 -29.09
CA ASP A 11 24.09 -7.02 -29.52
C ASP A 11 24.05 -8.21 -30.49
N GLU A 12 23.25 -9.22 -30.15
CA GLU A 12 22.96 -10.33 -31.05
C GLU A 12 22.32 -9.84 -32.35
N ARG A 13 21.39 -8.86 -32.31
CA ARG A 13 20.81 -8.26 -33.54
C ARG A 13 21.85 -7.53 -34.39
N ARG A 14 22.80 -6.82 -33.79
CA ARG A 14 23.91 -6.16 -34.51
C ARG A 14 24.77 -7.19 -35.25
N LYS A 15 25.09 -8.31 -34.59
CA LYS A 15 25.83 -9.42 -35.20
C LYS A 15 25.04 -10.07 -36.35
N ILE A 16 23.75 -10.34 -36.16
CA ILE A 16 22.88 -10.89 -37.21
C ILE A 16 22.85 -9.97 -38.43
N ALA A 17 22.68 -8.66 -38.24
CA ALA A 17 22.67 -7.69 -39.34
C ALA A 17 23.99 -7.70 -40.12
N ARG A 18 25.13 -7.63 -39.42
CA ARG A 18 26.47 -7.67 -40.04
C ARG A 18 26.71 -8.97 -40.83
N TRP A 19 26.32 -10.11 -40.27
CA TRP A 19 26.50 -11.40 -40.94
C TRP A 19 25.55 -11.60 -42.12
N ARG A 20 24.34 -11.04 -42.06
CA ARG A 20 23.43 -11.03 -43.22
C ARG A 20 23.96 -10.17 -44.36
N MET A 21 24.55 -9.01 -44.07
CA MET A 21 25.20 -8.16 -45.09
C MET A 21 26.39 -8.85 -45.76
N THR A 22 27.08 -9.75 -45.05
CA THR A 22 28.20 -10.53 -45.59
C THR A 22 27.76 -11.86 -46.24
N GLY A 23 26.45 -12.09 -46.39
CA GLY A 23 25.91 -13.25 -47.10
C GLY A 23 25.90 -14.56 -46.31
N LEU A 24 26.15 -14.54 -44.98
CA LEU A 24 26.12 -15.76 -44.18
C LEU A 24 24.70 -16.36 -44.13
N SER A 25 24.64 -17.69 -44.19
CA SER A 25 23.41 -18.46 -44.06
C SER A 25 22.84 -18.36 -42.64
N VAL A 26 21.52 -18.58 -42.51
CA VAL A 26 20.83 -18.61 -41.20
C VAL A 26 21.40 -19.70 -40.28
N GLU A 27 21.90 -20.79 -40.86
CA GLU A 27 22.50 -21.92 -40.14
C GLU A 27 23.84 -21.53 -39.53
N SER A 28 24.73 -20.93 -40.32
CA SER A 28 26.03 -20.45 -39.82
C SER A 28 25.86 -19.34 -38.77
N ILE A 29 24.85 -18.47 -38.92
CA ILE A 29 24.54 -17.45 -37.90
C ILE A 29 24.07 -18.10 -36.60
N ALA A 30 23.23 -19.13 -36.69
CA ALA A 30 22.70 -19.84 -35.53
C ALA A 30 23.82 -20.56 -34.76
N GLU A 31 24.74 -21.22 -35.46
CA GLU A 31 25.92 -21.85 -34.88
C GLU A 31 26.82 -20.82 -34.18
N LYS A 32 27.14 -19.70 -34.86
CA LYS A 32 27.99 -18.63 -34.29
C LYS A 32 27.41 -17.98 -33.04
N LEU A 33 26.08 -17.92 -32.90
CA LEU A 33 25.40 -17.40 -31.70
C LEU A 33 25.09 -18.47 -30.65
N GLY A 34 25.33 -19.75 -30.95
CA GLY A 34 24.88 -20.85 -30.09
C GLY A 34 23.35 -20.91 -29.94
N ARG A 35 22.60 -20.48 -30.96
CA ARG A 35 21.13 -20.44 -30.98
C ARG A 35 20.57 -21.52 -31.90
N HIS A 36 19.31 -21.90 -31.68
CA HIS A 36 18.62 -22.82 -32.60
C HIS A 36 18.32 -22.12 -33.94
N ARG A 37 18.49 -22.82 -35.07
CA ARG A 37 18.23 -22.29 -36.42
C ARG A 37 16.88 -21.62 -36.56
N SER A 38 15.82 -22.26 -36.05
CA SER A 38 14.46 -21.70 -36.09
C SER A 38 14.29 -20.41 -35.27
N THR A 39 15.15 -20.15 -34.28
CA THR A 39 15.11 -18.89 -33.52
C THR A 39 15.60 -17.74 -34.38
N ILE A 40 16.73 -17.92 -35.08
CA ILE A 40 17.27 -16.92 -36.01
C ILE A 40 16.33 -16.71 -37.20
N PHE A 41 15.81 -17.79 -37.77
CA PHE A 41 14.84 -17.70 -38.87
C PHE A 41 13.60 -16.89 -38.48
N ARG A 42 12.99 -17.17 -37.32
CA ARG A 42 11.83 -16.43 -36.84
C ARG A 42 12.17 -14.98 -36.51
N GLU A 43 13.36 -14.71 -36.00
CA GLU A 43 13.80 -13.34 -35.71
C GLU A 43 13.89 -12.51 -36.98
N ILE A 44 14.58 -13.02 -38.00
CA ILE A 44 14.70 -12.33 -39.28
C ILE A 44 13.31 -12.13 -39.89
N LYS A 45 12.52 -13.21 -40.03
CA LYS A 45 11.19 -13.15 -40.64
C LYS A 45 10.25 -12.14 -39.96
N ARG A 46 10.33 -11.97 -38.64
CA ARG A 46 9.40 -11.14 -37.87
C ARG A 46 9.84 -9.69 -37.68
N ASN A 47 11.12 -9.38 -37.91
CA ASN A 47 11.71 -8.08 -37.61
C ASN A 47 12.45 -7.46 -38.80
N THR A 48 12.25 -7.98 -40.01
CA THR A 48 12.66 -7.31 -41.25
C THR A 48 11.77 -6.09 -41.48
N PHE A 49 12.39 -4.97 -41.81
CA PHE A 49 11.69 -3.77 -42.24
C PHE A 49 11.21 -3.94 -43.68
N ILE A 50 9.96 -3.59 -43.93
CA ILE A 50 9.33 -3.65 -45.24
C ILE A 50 8.68 -2.29 -45.49
N ASP A 51 9.07 -1.67 -46.59
CA ASP A 51 8.49 -0.48 -47.18
C ASP A 51 7.89 -0.86 -48.54
N ASN A 52 6.62 -0.49 -48.75
CA ASN A 52 5.90 -0.83 -49.97
C ASN A 52 6.17 0.18 -51.09
N ASP A 53 6.59 1.39 -50.75
CA ASP A 53 6.81 2.49 -51.68
C ASP A 53 8.26 2.50 -52.18
N VAL A 54 9.21 2.05 -51.33
CA VAL A 54 10.64 1.94 -51.68
C VAL A 54 11.18 0.55 -51.35
N PRO A 55 10.98 -0.45 -52.23
CA PRO A 55 11.41 -1.82 -51.98
C PRO A 55 12.91 -2.02 -51.74
N ASP A 56 13.76 -1.12 -52.25
CA ASP A 56 15.21 -1.15 -52.08
C ASP A 56 15.65 -0.92 -50.63
N LEU A 57 14.78 -0.30 -49.81
CA LEU A 57 15.02 -0.12 -48.38
C LEU A 57 14.58 -1.34 -47.56
N ASN A 58 14.08 -2.41 -48.18
CA ASN A 58 13.67 -3.61 -47.47
C ASN A 58 14.89 -4.34 -46.91
N GLY A 59 14.92 -4.55 -45.59
CA GLY A 59 16.14 -5.04 -44.97
C GLY A 59 16.01 -5.41 -43.51
N TYR A 60 16.99 -6.18 -43.06
CA TYR A 60 17.14 -6.47 -41.64
C TYR A 60 18.13 -5.47 -41.04
N TYR A 61 17.60 -4.40 -40.45
CA TYR A 61 18.39 -3.39 -39.75
C TYR A 61 18.32 -3.63 -38.26
N CYS A 62 19.46 -3.68 -37.57
CA CYS A 62 19.52 -4.12 -36.17
C CYS A 62 18.72 -3.24 -35.20
N VAL A 63 18.68 -1.91 -35.40
CA VAL A 63 17.91 -0.97 -34.58
C VAL A 63 16.42 -1.12 -34.87
N THR A 64 16.01 -1.04 -36.13
CA THR A 64 14.60 -1.24 -36.54
C THR A 64 14.07 -2.60 -36.10
N ALA A 65 14.87 -3.66 -36.25
CA ALA A 65 14.50 -5.00 -35.81
C ALA A 65 14.33 -5.08 -34.28
N HIS A 66 15.14 -4.32 -33.53
CA HIS A 66 14.98 -4.19 -32.08
C HIS A 66 13.69 -3.47 -31.72
N ASP A 67 13.39 -2.36 -32.40
CA ASP A 67 12.19 -1.56 -32.17
C ASP A 67 10.93 -2.35 -32.49
N ILE A 68 10.87 -3.03 -33.65
CA ILE A 68 9.76 -3.94 -34.02
C ILE A 68 9.56 -5.03 -32.95
N ALA A 69 10.65 -5.62 -32.44
CA ALA A 69 10.57 -6.64 -31.41
C ALA A 69 10.04 -6.06 -30.08
N CYS A 70 10.49 -4.86 -29.71
CA CYS A 70 10.06 -4.13 -28.52
C CYS A 70 8.58 -3.73 -28.61
N ASP A 71 8.13 -3.18 -29.74
CA ASP A 71 6.75 -2.78 -29.99
C ASP A 71 5.79 -3.96 -29.93
N ARG A 72 6.15 -5.06 -30.59
CA ARG A 72 5.36 -6.29 -30.54
C ARG A 72 5.23 -6.80 -29.11
N ARG A 73 6.28 -6.73 -28.28
CA ARG A 73 6.18 -7.08 -26.86
C ARG A 73 5.33 -6.11 -26.06
N THR A 74 5.39 -4.81 -26.37
CA THR A 74 4.60 -3.78 -25.70
C THR A 74 3.10 -4.01 -25.93
N LYS A 75 2.69 -4.30 -27.16
CA LYS A 75 1.30 -4.65 -27.52
C LYS A 75 0.79 -5.90 -26.79
N LEU A 76 1.67 -6.84 -26.47
CA LEU A 76 1.34 -8.05 -25.71
C LEU A 76 1.23 -7.84 -24.20
N ARG A 77 1.56 -6.65 -23.67
CA ARG A 77 1.42 -6.36 -22.24
C ARG A 77 -0.06 -6.36 -21.86
N LYS A 78 -0.41 -7.04 -20.77
CA LYS A 78 -1.80 -7.18 -20.30
C LYS A 78 -2.52 -5.84 -20.15
N LEU A 79 -1.84 -4.81 -19.64
CA LEU A 79 -2.42 -3.47 -19.44
C LEU A 79 -2.53 -2.66 -20.75
N ALA A 80 -1.83 -3.05 -21.82
CA ALA A 80 -2.06 -2.47 -23.15
C ALA A 80 -3.23 -3.17 -23.86
N ARG A 81 -3.37 -4.48 -23.66
CA ARG A 81 -4.40 -5.30 -24.31
C ARG A 81 -5.79 -5.19 -23.67
N PHE A 82 -5.86 -5.02 -22.35
CA PHE A 82 -7.12 -5.01 -21.61
C PHE A 82 -7.35 -3.63 -20.98
N SER A 83 -8.12 -2.79 -21.68
CA SER A 83 -8.46 -1.43 -21.25
C SER A 83 -9.15 -1.39 -19.90
N ASP A 84 -10.07 -2.32 -19.64
CA ASP A 84 -10.88 -2.30 -18.41
C ASP A 84 -10.04 -2.63 -17.18
N VAL A 85 -9.14 -3.61 -17.33
CA VAL A 85 -8.16 -3.96 -16.29
C VAL A 85 -7.21 -2.79 -16.06
N ARG A 86 -6.77 -2.12 -17.14
CA ARG A 86 -5.93 -0.91 -17.03
C ARG A 86 -6.65 0.19 -16.27
N GLN A 87 -7.90 0.50 -16.62
CA GLN A 87 -8.67 1.54 -15.95
C GLN A 87 -8.88 1.21 -14.47
N SER A 88 -9.29 -0.03 -14.16
CA SER A 88 -9.44 -0.46 -12.77
C SER A 88 -8.15 -0.37 -11.96
N VAL A 89 -7.00 -0.67 -12.55
CA VAL A 89 -5.69 -0.50 -11.90
C VAL A 89 -5.40 0.98 -11.66
N ILE A 90 -5.62 1.85 -12.65
CA ILE A 90 -5.42 3.30 -12.51
C ILE A 90 -6.30 3.85 -11.40
N ASP A 91 -7.60 3.55 -11.42
CA ASP A 91 -8.56 4.03 -10.43
C ASP A 91 -8.14 3.62 -9.02
N ARG A 92 -7.78 2.35 -8.82
CA ARG A 92 -7.33 1.85 -7.50
C ARG A 92 -6.04 2.54 -7.04
N ILE A 93 -5.08 2.80 -7.93
CA ILE A 93 -3.85 3.53 -7.59
C ILE A 93 -4.17 4.98 -7.18
N VAL A 94 -5.03 5.67 -7.93
CA VAL A 94 -5.47 7.04 -7.61
C VAL A 94 -6.14 7.09 -6.25
N HIS A 95 -6.94 6.08 -5.89
CA HIS A 95 -7.55 5.91 -4.57
C HIS A 95 -6.55 5.48 -3.48
N GLY A 96 -5.26 5.34 -3.79
CA GLY A 96 -4.19 5.12 -2.83
C GLY A 96 -3.83 3.66 -2.58
N TRP A 97 -4.29 2.74 -3.42
CA TRP A 97 -3.91 1.34 -3.32
C TRP A 97 -2.50 1.14 -3.89
N SER A 98 -1.72 0.29 -3.24
CA SER A 98 -0.42 -0.13 -3.74
C SER A 98 -0.57 -1.16 -4.87
N PRO A 99 0.41 -1.25 -5.79
CA PRO A 99 0.45 -2.31 -6.80
C PRO A 99 0.32 -3.73 -6.21
N GLN A 100 0.91 -3.96 -5.04
CA GLN A 100 0.81 -5.25 -4.34
C GLN A 100 -0.60 -5.50 -3.79
N GLN A 101 -1.27 -4.46 -3.28
CA GLN A 101 -2.65 -4.54 -2.80
C GLN A 101 -3.62 -4.86 -3.94
N ILE A 102 -3.45 -4.20 -5.09
CA ILE A 102 -4.27 -4.42 -6.28
C ILE A 102 -4.10 -5.85 -6.78
N ALA A 103 -2.86 -6.29 -7.04
CA ALA A 103 -2.61 -7.64 -7.55
C ALA A 103 -3.11 -8.73 -6.59
N GLY A 104 -2.95 -8.54 -5.28
CA GLY A 104 -3.46 -9.48 -4.28
C GLY A 104 -4.98 -9.50 -4.19
N ARG A 105 -5.63 -8.33 -4.28
CA ARG A 105 -7.10 -8.23 -4.30
C ARG A 105 -7.69 -8.88 -5.53
N MET A 106 -7.10 -8.65 -6.72
CA MET A 106 -7.55 -9.27 -7.96
C MET A 106 -7.51 -10.80 -7.89
N ARG A 107 -6.50 -11.36 -7.21
CA ARG A 107 -6.40 -12.81 -6.98
C ARG A 107 -7.47 -13.32 -6.02
N LEU A 108 -7.74 -12.59 -4.94
CA LEU A 108 -8.79 -12.94 -3.97
C LEU A 108 -10.18 -12.96 -4.63
N GLU A 109 -10.47 -11.97 -5.47
CA GLU A 109 -11.72 -11.83 -6.22
C GLU A 109 -11.82 -12.77 -7.44
N ARG A 110 -10.78 -13.57 -7.71
CA ARG A 110 -10.71 -14.51 -8.84
C ARG A 110 -11.01 -13.87 -10.19
N HIS A 111 -10.48 -12.66 -10.42
CA HIS A 111 -10.63 -11.99 -11.72
C HIS A 111 -10.14 -12.89 -12.86
N PRO A 112 -10.86 -12.95 -14.00
CA PRO A 112 -10.48 -13.79 -15.13
C PRO A 112 -9.12 -13.38 -15.71
N ILE A 113 -8.79 -12.09 -15.63
CA ILE A 113 -7.51 -11.54 -16.04
C ILE A 113 -6.87 -10.85 -14.83
N SER A 114 -5.77 -11.41 -14.34
CA SER A 114 -4.97 -10.83 -13.26
C SER A 114 -3.62 -10.31 -13.75
N VAL A 115 -3.15 -9.25 -13.11
CA VAL A 115 -1.81 -8.66 -13.31
C VAL A 115 -0.97 -8.78 -12.06
N SER A 116 0.34 -8.95 -12.22
CA SER A 116 1.27 -8.90 -11.09
C SER A 116 1.58 -7.46 -10.70
N HIS A 117 1.99 -7.24 -9.44
CA HIS A 117 2.42 -5.92 -8.97
C HIS A 117 3.58 -5.36 -9.81
N GLU A 118 4.48 -6.22 -10.30
CA GLU A 118 5.57 -5.85 -11.20
C GLU A 118 5.07 -5.32 -12.55
N THR A 119 3.98 -5.91 -13.08
CA THR A 119 3.36 -5.41 -14.32
C THR A 119 2.74 -4.03 -14.11
N ILE A 120 2.14 -3.81 -12.93
CA ILE A 120 1.58 -2.52 -12.55
C ILE A 120 2.71 -1.47 -12.40
N TYR A 121 3.83 -1.81 -11.75
CA TYR A 121 4.98 -0.90 -11.66
C TYR A 121 5.55 -0.56 -13.04
N LYS A 122 5.76 -1.57 -13.90
CA LYS A 122 6.24 -1.36 -15.27
C LYS A 122 5.34 -0.44 -16.08
N PHE A 123 4.02 -0.48 -15.85
CA PHE A 123 3.08 0.44 -16.48
C PHE A 123 3.13 1.84 -15.86
N ALA A 124 3.20 1.96 -14.54
CA ALA A 124 3.29 3.26 -13.88
C ALA A 124 4.53 4.06 -14.29
N TYR A 125 5.64 3.38 -14.62
CA TYR A 125 6.89 3.97 -15.10
C TYR A 125 7.05 3.91 -16.63
N SER A 126 6.06 3.44 -17.39
CA SER A 126 6.11 3.52 -18.86
C SER A 126 5.69 4.92 -19.34
N PRO A 127 5.93 5.29 -20.61
CA PRO A 127 5.46 6.56 -21.19
C PRO A 127 3.98 6.82 -20.92
N ASP A 128 3.12 5.80 -21.12
CA ASP A 128 1.68 5.89 -20.83
C ASP A 128 1.36 6.24 -19.38
N GLY A 129 2.04 5.60 -18.41
CA GLY A 129 1.86 5.89 -16.99
C GLY A 129 2.42 7.26 -16.59
N HIS A 130 3.51 7.68 -17.22
CA HIS A 130 4.07 9.02 -17.04
C HIS A 130 3.16 10.12 -17.58
N ALA A 131 2.50 9.89 -18.72
CA ALA A 131 1.57 10.84 -19.32
C ALA A 131 0.43 11.20 -18.36
N ILE A 132 -0.07 10.22 -17.60
CA ILE A 132 -1.10 10.41 -16.56
C ILE A 132 -0.52 10.63 -15.15
N LYS A 133 0.80 10.81 -15.02
CA LYS A 133 1.52 11.04 -13.75
C LYS A 133 1.22 9.99 -12.66
N LEU A 134 0.97 8.73 -13.05
CA LEU A 134 0.50 7.66 -12.16
C LEU A 134 1.46 7.42 -10.98
N TRP A 135 2.77 7.58 -11.21
CA TRP A 135 3.81 7.43 -10.21
C TRP A 135 3.64 8.35 -8.99
N ARG A 136 2.98 9.51 -9.12
CA ARG A 136 2.70 10.43 -8.00
C ARG A 136 1.70 9.88 -7.00
N HIS A 137 0.88 8.92 -7.41
CA HIS A 137 -0.15 8.32 -6.58
C HIS A 137 0.34 7.07 -5.84
N LEU A 138 1.54 6.57 -6.19
CA LEU A 138 2.13 5.40 -5.54
C LEU A 138 2.43 5.70 -4.04
N PRO A 139 2.34 4.70 -3.16
CA PRO A 139 2.42 4.94 -1.70
C PRO A 139 3.79 5.41 -1.17
N GLU A 140 4.87 5.27 -1.93
CA GLU A 140 6.22 5.55 -1.43
C GLU A 140 6.81 6.84 -2.01
N HIS A 141 6.94 7.83 -1.14
CA HIS A 141 8.01 8.81 -1.23
C HIS A 141 9.09 8.41 -0.21
N ARG A 142 10.37 8.35 -0.61
CA ARG A 142 11.47 8.04 0.33
C ARG A 142 11.41 8.98 1.53
N ALA A 143 11.16 8.44 2.71
CA ALA A 143 11.30 9.20 3.95
C ALA A 143 12.79 9.41 4.23
N ARG A 144 13.24 10.67 4.27
CA ARG A 144 14.56 11.01 4.82
C ARG A 144 14.53 10.73 6.33
N ARG A 145 15.24 9.68 6.76
CA ARG A 145 15.44 9.41 8.18
C ARG A 145 16.26 10.55 8.78
N ARG A 146 15.81 11.09 9.90
CA ARG A 146 16.57 12.07 10.70
C ARG A 146 17.21 11.35 11.90
N PRO A 147 18.35 11.84 12.42
CA PRO A 147 18.96 11.32 13.64
C PRO A 147 17.97 11.34 14.81
N ARG A 148 17.95 10.26 15.60
CA ARG A 148 17.16 10.17 16.84
C ARG A 148 17.83 11.04 17.90
N HIS A 149 17.07 11.97 18.48
CA HIS A 149 17.49 12.72 19.66
C HIS A 149 16.80 12.11 20.88
N ALA A 150 17.51 12.03 22.01
CA ALA A 150 16.92 11.58 23.27
C ALA A 150 15.85 12.58 23.72
N ARG A 151 14.65 12.07 24.03
CA ARG A 151 13.54 12.88 24.59
C ARG A 151 13.69 12.92 26.11
N ARG A 152 13.49 14.10 26.71
CA ARG A 152 13.49 14.26 28.19
C ARG A 152 12.43 13.34 28.81
N LYS A 153 12.80 12.65 29.89
CA LYS A 153 11.86 11.83 30.68
C LYS A 153 10.98 12.77 31.50
N HIS A 154 9.66 12.70 31.29
CA HIS A 154 8.70 13.26 32.24
C HIS A 154 8.43 12.23 33.35
N GLY A 155 8.11 12.70 34.56
CA GLY A 155 7.87 11.84 35.74
C GLY A 155 6.73 10.83 35.55
N GLN A 156 6.69 9.83 36.43
CA GLN A 156 5.66 8.77 36.40
C GLN A 156 4.30 9.35 36.82
N ARG A 157 3.36 9.45 35.87
CA ARG A 157 1.95 9.85 36.12
C ARG A 157 0.95 8.71 35.95
N PHE A 158 1.41 7.50 35.66
CA PHE A 158 0.55 6.36 35.30
C PHE A 158 0.81 5.19 36.22
N SER A 159 -0.27 4.52 36.65
CA SER A 159 -0.20 3.35 37.51
C SER A 159 0.58 2.21 36.83
N PRO A 160 1.53 1.55 37.53
CA PRO A 160 2.20 0.34 37.04
C PRO A 160 1.23 -0.80 36.68
N GLU A 161 0.02 -0.78 37.23
CA GLU A 161 -0.98 -1.84 37.03
C GLU A 161 -1.60 -1.84 35.63
N LEU A 162 -1.60 -0.68 34.98
CA LEU A 162 -2.12 -0.51 33.62
C LEU A 162 -1.03 -0.68 32.56
N ASN A 163 0.16 -1.16 32.96
CA ASN A 163 1.24 -1.39 32.04
C ASN A 163 0.87 -2.47 31.01
N ILE A 164 1.21 -2.23 29.74
CA ILE A 164 1.01 -3.17 28.64
C ILE A 164 1.61 -4.56 28.89
N LEU A 165 2.61 -4.71 29.76
CA LEU A 165 3.18 -6.00 30.17
C LEU A 165 2.19 -6.88 30.94
N ARG A 166 1.16 -6.28 31.57
CA ARG A 166 0.08 -7.01 32.25
C ARG A 166 -1.10 -7.30 31.33
N ARG A 167 -1.07 -6.83 30.09
CA ARG A 167 -2.13 -7.05 29.10
C ARG A 167 -2.11 -8.51 28.63
N PRO A 168 -3.28 -9.18 28.49
CA PRO A 168 -3.33 -10.55 28.01
C PRO A 168 -2.66 -10.76 26.65
N ASP A 169 -1.95 -11.87 26.48
CA ASP A 169 -1.18 -12.19 25.27
C ASP A 169 -2.04 -12.27 24.00
N VAL A 170 -3.30 -12.69 24.14
CA VAL A 170 -4.28 -12.75 23.05
C VAL A 170 -4.46 -11.40 22.33
N VAL A 171 -4.21 -10.28 23.03
CA VAL A 171 -4.23 -8.92 22.49
C VAL A 171 -2.96 -8.60 21.71
N ALA A 172 -1.80 -9.02 22.24
CA ALA A 172 -0.51 -8.85 21.58
C ALA A 172 -0.49 -9.61 20.24
N GLU A 173 -0.95 -10.85 20.26
CA GLU A 173 -1.04 -11.75 19.11
C GLU A 173 -2.17 -11.40 18.12
N ARG A 174 -3.03 -10.44 18.46
CA ARG A 174 -4.15 -9.98 17.61
C ARG A 174 -5.15 -11.12 17.30
N LYS A 175 -5.38 -12.01 18.27
CA LYS A 175 -6.31 -13.14 18.14
C LYS A 175 -7.73 -12.79 18.57
N GLN A 176 -7.89 -11.87 19.52
CA GLN A 176 -9.20 -11.42 20.02
C GLN A 176 -9.60 -10.08 19.40
N PHE A 177 -10.85 -9.97 18.95
CA PHE A 177 -11.43 -8.75 18.38
C PHE A 177 -11.89 -7.80 19.49
N GLY A 178 -11.80 -6.49 19.22
CA GLY A 178 -12.33 -5.44 20.10
C GLY A 178 -11.27 -4.75 20.95
N HIS A 179 -9.99 -4.94 20.64
CA HIS A 179 -8.90 -4.22 21.27
C HIS A 179 -8.39 -3.14 20.33
N TRP A 180 -8.31 -1.90 20.81
CA TRP A 180 -7.95 -0.75 20.01
C TRP A 180 -6.61 -0.17 20.45
N GLU A 181 -5.87 0.39 19.50
CA GLU A 181 -4.72 1.26 19.75
C GLU A 181 -5.14 2.69 19.48
N CYS A 182 -4.84 3.60 20.40
CA CYS A 182 -5.15 5.02 20.29
C CYS A 182 -3.87 5.86 20.24
N ASP A 183 -3.81 6.86 19.36
CA ASP A 183 -2.67 7.78 19.22
C ASP A 183 -3.14 9.18 18.80
N LEU A 184 -2.31 10.20 19.01
CA LEU A 184 -2.57 11.55 18.49
C LEU A 184 -1.68 11.89 17.30
N ILE A 185 -2.31 12.17 16.17
CA ILE A 185 -1.66 12.70 14.97
C ILE A 185 -1.42 14.19 15.16
N GLN A 186 -0.18 14.56 15.43
CA GLN A 186 0.23 15.96 15.63
C GLN A 186 0.61 16.66 14.31
N PHE A 187 0.20 17.91 14.15
CA PHE A 187 0.54 18.75 12.98
C PHE A 187 1.70 19.71 13.31
N ARG A 188 2.04 20.62 12.39
CA ARG A 188 3.07 21.65 12.64
C ARG A 188 2.63 22.56 13.79
N LYS A 189 3.61 23.01 14.60
CA LYS A 189 3.37 23.89 15.75
C LYS A 189 2.65 25.21 15.40
N LYS A 190 2.80 25.69 14.16
CA LYS A 190 2.14 26.92 13.66
C LYS A 190 0.61 26.83 13.71
N PHE A 191 0.04 25.62 13.68
CA PHE A 191 -1.40 25.37 13.79
C PHE A 191 -1.87 25.15 15.24
N GLY A 192 -1.06 25.58 16.22
CA GLY A 192 -1.38 25.45 17.63
C GLY A 192 -1.42 24.00 18.10
N LYS A 193 -2.43 23.69 18.93
CA LYS A 193 -2.56 22.41 19.63
C LYS A 193 -3.54 21.43 18.96
N ALA A 194 -4.26 21.88 17.94
CA ALA A 194 -5.18 21.06 17.17
C ALA A 194 -4.50 19.80 16.61
N ASN A 195 -5.24 18.71 16.62
CA ASN A 195 -4.73 17.38 16.32
C ASN A 195 -5.87 16.44 15.93
N VAL A 196 -5.51 15.23 15.51
CA VAL A 196 -6.48 14.19 15.17
C VAL A 196 -6.18 12.95 16.00
N THR A 197 -7.14 12.46 16.78
CA THR A 197 -7.08 11.15 17.42
C THR A 197 -7.19 10.08 16.35
N SER A 198 -6.26 9.13 16.34
CA SER A 198 -6.38 7.90 15.56
C SER A 198 -6.68 6.74 16.48
N LEU A 199 -7.73 6.00 16.15
CA LEU A 199 -8.09 4.76 16.82
C LEU A 199 -8.07 3.62 15.81
N VAL A 200 -7.38 2.52 16.13
CA VAL A 200 -7.24 1.38 15.21
C VAL A 200 -7.46 0.04 15.90
N GLU A 201 -8.40 -0.76 15.40
CA GLU A 201 -8.72 -2.07 15.95
C GLU A 201 -7.62 -3.09 15.58
N ARG A 202 -7.12 -3.84 16.56
CA ARG A 202 -5.92 -4.66 16.45
C ARG A 202 -6.08 -5.90 15.59
N VAL A 203 -7.28 -6.38 15.29
CA VAL A 203 -7.47 -7.56 14.43
C VAL A 203 -7.73 -7.15 12.98
N SER A 204 -8.78 -6.37 12.78
CA SER A 204 -9.30 -5.93 11.50
C SER A 204 -8.53 -4.76 10.90
N ARG A 205 -7.73 -4.02 11.70
CA ARG A 205 -7.07 -2.76 11.29
C ARG A 205 -8.04 -1.64 10.94
N PHE A 206 -9.31 -1.77 11.35
CA PHE A 206 -10.31 -0.74 11.13
C PHE A 206 -9.91 0.53 11.87
N ALA A 207 -9.90 1.65 11.15
CA ALA A 207 -9.43 2.93 11.65
C ALA A 207 -10.57 3.92 11.78
N ILE A 208 -10.54 4.71 12.84
CA ILE A 208 -11.42 5.85 13.09
C ILE A 208 -10.52 7.06 13.38
N PHE A 209 -10.87 8.22 12.83
CA PHE A 209 -10.18 9.48 13.07
C PHE A 209 -11.15 10.49 13.66
N LEU A 210 -10.75 11.16 14.73
CA LEU A 210 -11.55 12.16 15.42
C LEU A 210 -10.77 13.47 15.51
N ARG A 211 -11.40 14.57 15.15
CA ARG A 211 -10.78 15.90 15.21
C ARG A 211 -10.79 16.42 16.65
N ASN A 212 -9.68 17.02 17.07
CA ASN A 212 -9.60 17.72 18.35
C ASN A 212 -9.05 19.13 18.15
N ASN A 213 -9.73 20.12 18.75
CA ASN A 213 -9.27 21.51 18.74
C ASN A 213 -8.06 21.73 19.66
N ASP A 214 -7.91 20.92 20.73
CA ASP A 214 -6.78 20.92 21.66
C ASP A 214 -6.40 19.47 22.07
N ARG A 215 -5.41 19.32 22.95
CA ARG A 215 -4.88 18.06 23.51
C ARG A 215 -5.32 17.84 24.96
N GLN A 216 -6.35 18.55 25.40
CA GLN A 216 -6.92 18.34 26.73
C GLN A 216 -7.48 16.93 26.83
N SER A 217 -7.23 16.26 27.97
CA SER A 217 -7.54 14.84 28.09
C SER A 217 -9.04 14.57 28.07
N ARG A 218 -9.83 15.32 28.83
CA ARG A 218 -11.28 15.15 28.88
C ARG A 218 -11.99 15.24 27.51
N PRO A 219 -11.81 16.29 26.68
CA PRO A 219 -12.39 16.33 25.33
C PRO A 219 -11.98 15.16 24.43
N VAL A 220 -10.72 14.72 24.52
CA VAL A 220 -10.23 13.55 23.76
C VAL A 220 -10.97 12.28 24.21
N MET A 221 -11.16 12.10 25.52
CA MET A 221 -11.91 10.96 26.07
C MET A 221 -13.39 11.02 25.68
N ASP A 222 -14.02 12.19 25.71
CA ASP A 222 -15.42 12.37 25.27
C ASP A 222 -15.59 11.94 23.80
N GLY A 223 -14.66 12.34 22.92
CA GLY A 223 -14.66 11.90 21.52
C GLY A 223 -14.53 10.38 21.38
N LEU A 224 -13.66 9.75 22.18
CA LEU A 224 -13.51 8.29 22.19
C LEU A 224 -14.77 7.57 22.68
N VAL A 225 -15.44 8.10 23.70
CA VAL A 225 -16.73 7.58 24.19
C VAL A 225 -17.76 7.65 23.07
N GLN A 226 -17.92 8.82 22.44
CA GLN A 226 -18.90 9.02 21.36
C GLN A 226 -18.67 8.06 20.20
N ALA A 227 -17.40 7.85 19.80
CA ALA A 227 -17.06 6.97 18.69
C ALA A 227 -17.29 5.48 18.97
N LEU A 228 -17.18 5.04 20.22
CA LEU A 228 -17.18 3.62 20.57
C LEU A 228 -18.41 3.14 21.33
N GLN A 229 -19.18 4.03 21.97
CA GLN A 229 -20.31 3.65 22.81
C GLN A 229 -21.36 2.81 22.08
N ALA A 230 -21.59 3.10 20.79
CA ALA A 230 -22.55 2.40 19.94
C ALA A 230 -22.11 0.98 19.56
N LEU A 231 -20.82 0.65 19.75
CA LEU A 231 -20.33 -0.69 19.51
C LEU A 231 -20.68 -1.61 20.69
N PRO A 232 -21.03 -2.88 20.44
CA PRO A 232 -21.18 -3.88 21.49
C PRO A 232 -19.91 -3.99 22.34
N HIS A 233 -20.03 -4.33 23.63
CA HIS A 233 -18.88 -4.43 24.54
C HIS A 233 -17.74 -5.31 23.99
N LEU A 234 -18.07 -6.43 23.34
CA LEU A 234 -17.09 -7.34 22.73
C LEU A 234 -16.29 -6.72 21.56
N ALA A 235 -16.75 -5.62 20.99
CA ALA A 235 -16.07 -4.83 19.97
C ALA A 235 -15.29 -3.62 20.55
N ARG A 236 -15.38 -3.36 21.85
CA ARG A 236 -14.70 -2.26 22.57
C ARG A 236 -14.14 -2.71 23.93
N ARG A 237 -13.48 -3.86 23.95
CA ARG A 237 -12.95 -4.52 25.16
C ARG A 237 -11.87 -3.73 25.86
N SER A 238 -10.93 -3.17 25.10
CA SER A 238 -9.83 -2.38 25.68
C SER A 238 -9.24 -1.38 24.70
N ILE A 239 -8.58 -0.35 25.23
CA ILE A 239 -7.85 0.65 24.47
C ILE A 239 -6.42 0.75 25.01
N THR A 240 -5.44 0.77 24.11
CA THR A 240 -4.03 0.94 24.45
C THR A 240 -3.55 2.32 24.04
N PHE A 241 -3.01 3.08 25.00
CA PHE A 241 -2.48 4.42 24.83
C PHE A 241 -0.95 4.44 25.00
N ASP A 242 -0.32 5.53 24.58
CA ASP A 242 1.00 5.88 25.10
C ASP A 242 0.85 6.67 26.42
N ARG A 243 1.95 6.97 27.09
CA ARG A 243 1.95 7.73 28.36
C ARG A 243 1.85 9.24 28.14
N GLY A 244 1.03 9.67 27.17
CA GLY A 244 0.76 11.07 26.86
C GLY A 244 -0.14 11.74 27.91
N THR A 245 0.10 13.02 28.20
CA THR A 245 -0.74 13.79 29.14
C THR A 245 -2.16 14.00 28.62
N GLU A 246 -2.35 13.88 27.31
CA GLU A 246 -3.65 13.83 26.64
C GLU A 246 -4.51 12.61 27.06
N PHE A 247 -3.95 11.62 27.76
CA PHE A 247 -4.65 10.39 28.13
C PHE A 247 -4.80 10.19 29.65
N THR A 248 -4.67 11.25 30.46
CA THR A 248 -4.77 11.16 31.93
C THR A 248 -6.19 10.91 32.43
N ASP A 249 -7.23 11.38 31.73
CA ASP A 249 -8.64 11.20 32.11
C ASP A 249 -9.22 9.84 31.66
N TRP A 250 -8.36 8.84 31.44
CA TRP A 250 -8.77 7.48 31.09
C TRP A 250 -9.75 6.81 32.08
N PRO A 251 -9.78 7.11 33.41
CA PRO A 251 -10.77 6.50 34.30
C PRO A 251 -12.20 6.84 33.88
N TYR A 252 -12.41 8.05 33.34
CA TYR A 252 -13.71 8.44 32.81
C TYR A 252 -14.11 7.61 31.58
N LEU A 253 -13.17 7.34 30.66
CA LEU A 253 -13.42 6.46 29.52
C LEU A 253 -13.83 5.06 29.98
N GLN A 254 -13.12 4.50 30.95
CA GLN A 254 -13.43 3.18 31.49
C GLN A 254 -14.79 3.15 32.20
N ALA A 255 -15.14 4.20 32.95
CA ALA A 255 -16.46 4.31 33.58
C ALA A 255 -17.60 4.42 32.55
N SER A 256 -17.39 5.18 31.48
CA SER A 256 -18.43 5.45 30.46
C SER A 256 -18.68 4.27 29.52
N ILE A 257 -17.62 3.55 29.10
CA ILE A 257 -17.74 2.49 28.10
C ILE A 257 -17.22 1.12 28.56
N GLY A 258 -16.83 0.94 29.82
CA GLY A 258 -16.36 -0.35 30.36
C GLY A 258 -15.09 -0.90 29.71
N ALA A 259 -14.44 -0.14 28.83
CA ALA A 259 -13.25 -0.59 28.12
C ALA A 259 -12.04 -0.55 29.06
N GLN A 260 -11.30 -1.67 29.13
CA GLN A 260 -10.05 -1.71 29.88
C GLN A 260 -9.00 -0.78 29.25
N THR A 261 -8.16 -0.18 30.07
CA THR A 261 -7.12 0.74 29.61
C THR A 261 -5.72 0.13 29.81
N TRP A 262 -4.87 0.24 28.80
CA TRP A 262 -3.47 -0.19 28.85
C TRP A 262 -2.53 0.93 28.37
N PHE A 263 -1.34 1.02 28.97
CA PHE A 263 -0.32 2.01 28.63
C PHE A 263 0.98 1.35 28.20
N CYS A 264 1.52 1.78 27.06
CA CYS A 264 2.84 1.38 26.60
C CYS A 264 3.95 1.78 27.57
N ASP A 265 5.10 1.13 27.44
CA ASP A 265 6.33 1.54 28.11
C ASP A 265 6.87 2.85 27.51
N PRO A 266 7.58 3.66 28.32
CA PRO A 266 8.27 4.84 27.81
C PRO A 266 9.20 4.46 26.67
N GLN A 267 9.27 5.31 25.65
CA GLN A 267 10.18 5.13 24.50
C GLN A 267 10.00 3.81 23.72
N SER A 268 8.81 3.18 23.82
CA SER A 268 8.51 1.90 23.17
C SER A 268 7.42 1.99 22.10
N PRO A 269 7.62 2.81 21.03
CA PRO A 269 6.60 3.04 19.98
C PRO A 269 6.12 1.76 19.28
N TRP A 270 7.00 0.75 19.16
CA TRP A 270 6.69 -0.53 18.50
C TRP A 270 5.55 -1.31 19.16
N GLN A 271 5.26 -1.05 20.44
CA GLN A 271 4.13 -1.65 21.18
C GLN A 271 2.75 -1.22 20.61
N LYS A 272 2.72 -0.10 19.87
CA LYS A 272 1.60 0.48 19.11
C LYS A 272 1.84 0.45 17.59
N GLY A 273 2.52 -0.59 17.11
CA GLY A 273 2.91 -0.68 15.69
C GLY A 273 1.74 -0.71 14.69
N THR A 274 0.50 -0.96 15.12
CA THR A 274 -0.66 -0.93 14.22
C THR A 274 -1.07 0.51 13.92
N VAL A 275 -1.31 1.30 14.97
CA VAL A 275 -1.73 2.69 14.83
C VAL A 275 -0.61 3.53 14.22
N GLU A 276 0.66 3.26 14.52
CA GLU A 276 1.77 3.97 13.87
C GLU A 276 1.81 3.75 12.35
N ASN A 277 1.63 2.51 11.89
CA ASN A 277 1.58 2.21 10.45
C ASN A 277 0.36 2.88 9.79
N THR A 278 -0.79 2.85 10.46
CA THR A 278 -1.99 3.54 9.98
C THR A 278 -1.78 5.05 9.91
N ASN A 279 -1.23 5.67 10.94
CA ASN A 279 -0.88 7.09 10.98
C ASN A 279 0.07 7.45 9.84
N GLY A 280 1.06 6.60 9.55
CA GLY A 280 1.95 6.77 8.40
C GLY A 280 1.22 6.83 7.06
N ARG A 281 0.18 6.00 6.87
CA ARG A 281 -0.65 6.00 5.65
C ARG A 281 -1.56 7.22 5.56
N VAL A 282 -2.15 7.61 6.69
CA VAL A 282 -3.04 8.78 6.81
C VAL A 282 -2.34 10.06 6.40
N ARG A 283 -1.02 10.17 6.60
CA ARG A 283 -0.21 11.33 6.18
C ARG A 283 -0.26 11.65 4.70
N LYS A 284 -0.73 10.74 3.85
CA LYS A 284 -1.01 11.03 2.43
C LYS A 284 -2.10 12.09 2.27
N TRP A 285 -3.13 12.06 3.12
CA TRP A 285 -4.25 13.01 3.11
C TRP A 285 -4.10 14.07 4.20
N LEU A 286 -3.66 13.67 5.39
CA LEU A 286 -3.41 14.57 6.53
C LEU A 286 -1.92 14.87 6.67
N SER A 287 -1.36 15.52 5.64
CA SER A 287 0.04 15.94 5.67
C SER A 287 0.30 16.87 6.86
N ARG A 288 1.55 16.98 7.33
CA ARG A 288 1.86 17.86 8.48
C ARG A 288 1.62 19.35 8.18
N GLU A 289 1.52 19.72 6.91
CA GLU A 289 1.30 21.10 6.45
C GLU A 289 -0.19 21.44 6.26
N VAL A 290 -1.09 20.46 6.34
CA VAL A 290 -2.53 20.72 6.36
C VAL A 290 -2.90 21.35 7.70
N ASP A 291 -3.71 22.40 7.68
CA ASP A 291 -4.28 22.97 8.89
C ASP A 291 -5.32 22.00 9.46
N PRO A 292 -5.10 21.39 10.64
CA PRO A 292 -6.06 20.48 11.24
C PRO A 292 -7.42 21.12 11.54
N LEU A 293 -7.50 22.45 11.68
CA LEU A 293 -8.77 23.14 11.92
C LEU A 293 -9.60 23.32 10.66
N SER A 294 -8.99 23.28 9.47
CA SER A 294 -9.69 23.34 8.19
C SER A 294 -10.23 21.97 7.74
N VAL A 295 -9.81 20.88 8.41
CA VAL A 295 -10.28 19.53 8.11
C VAL A 295 -11.63 19.33 8.80
N THR A 296 -12.67 19.05 8.03
CA THR A 296 -14.01 18.79 8.57
C THR A 296 -14.15 17.36 9.05
N ASP A 297 -15.19 17.07 9.84
CA ASP A 297 -15.49 15.69 10.24
C ASP A 297 -15.88 14.83 9.03
N ALA A 298 -16.51 15.42 8.01
CA ALA A 298 -16.79 14.76 6.74
C ALA A 298 -15.50 14.34 5.99
N ASP A 299 -14.50 15.23 5.94
CA ASP A 299 -13.19 14.90 5.35
C ASP A 299 -12.52 13.73 6.09
N LEU A 300 -12.62 13.71 7.42
CA LEU A 300 -12.09 12.61 8.23
C LEU A 300 -12.84 11.30 7.99
N ILE A 301 -14.16 11.33 7.83
CA ILE A 301 -14.97 10.16 7.47
C ILE A 301 -14.54 9.63 6.10
N ASP A 302 -14.33 10.49 5.11
CA ASP A 302 -13.85 10.09 3.79
C ASP A 302 -12.46 9.44 3.85
N VAL A 303 -11.55 10.00 4.65
CA VAL A 303 -10.24 9.40 4.89
C VAL A 303 -10.37 8.04 5.60
N CYS A 304 -11.27 7.92 6.59
CA CYS A 304 -11.58 6.63 7.24
C CYS A 304 -12.04 5.60 6.21
N ASN A 305 -13.05 5.94 5.41
CA ASN A 305 -13.64 5.06 4.40
C ASN A 305 -12.58 4.58 3.41
N ARG A 306 -11.79 5.51 2.83
CA ARG A 306 -10.69 5.16 1.92
C ARG A 306 -9.70 4.18 2.54
N LEU A 307 -9.31 4.39 3.80
CA LEU A 307 -8.36 3.51 4.49
C LEU A 307 -8.96 2.15 4.84
N ASN A 308 -10.23 2.14 5.23
CA ASN A 308 -10.99 0.95 5.61
C ASN A 308 -11.44 0.12 4.41
N ASP A 309 -11.48 0.71 3.21
CA ASP A 309 -11.73 0.05 1.93
C ASP A 309 -10.46 -0.33 1.17
N THR A 310 -9.28 0.10 1.66
CA THR A 310 -8.00 -0.30 1.07
C THR A 310 -7.55 -1.67 1.61
N PRO A 311 -7.42 -2.71 0.76
CA PRO A 311 -7.12 -4.07 1.20
C PRO A 311 -5.74 -4.19 1.82
N ARG A 312 -5.58 -5.11 2.78
CA ARG A 312 -4.32 -5.30 3.51
C ARG A 312 -3.77 -6.71 3.30
N LYS A 313 -2.49 -6.81 2.95
CA LYS A 313 -1.80 -8.11 2.79
C LYS A 313 -1.91 -8.97 4.06
N CYS A 314 -1.77 -8.36 5.24
CA CYS A 314 -1.89 -9.06 6.52
C CYS A 314 -3.31 -9.58 6.82
N LEU A 315 -4.33 -9.13 6.08
CA LEU A 315 -5.71 -9.62 6.15
C LEU A 315 -6.05 -10.54 4.98
N GLY A 316 -5.05 -11.09 4.29
CA GLY A 316 -5.26 -11.89 3.08
C GLY A 316 -5.85 -11.08 1.94
N TYR A 317 -5.53 -9.78 1.84
CA TYR A 317 -6.06 -8.83 0.85
C TYR A 317 -7.56 -8.53 0.98
N ARG A 318 -8.17 -8.85 2.13
CA ARG A 318 -9.45 -8.24 2.55
C ARG A 318 -9.26 -6.81 3.02
N THR A 319 -10.33 -6.03 3.00
CA THR A 319 -10.35 -4.66 3.53
C THR A 319 -10.59 -4.68 5.03
N PRO A 320 -10.09 -3.69 5.79
CA PRO A 320 -10.42 -3.54 7.20
C PRO A 320 -11.93 -3.52 7.47
N ALA A 321 -12.72 -2.84 6.63
CA ALA A 321 -14.18 -2.81 6.73
C ALA A 321 -14.80 -4.21 6.61
N GLU A 322 -14.38 -5.02 5.63
CA GLU A 322 -14.86 -6.40 5.46
C GLU A 322 -14.57 -7.27 6.69
N VAL A 323 -13.34 -7.18 7.23
CA VAL A 323 -12.93 -7.97 8.38
C VAL A 323 -13.65 -7.51 9.65
N PHE A 324 -13.76 -6.20 9.86
CA PHE A 324 -14.45 -5.61 11.01
C PHE A 324 -15.92 -6.03 11.02
N ARG A 325 -16.64 -5.84 9.89
CA ARG A 325 -18.04 -6.26 9.75
C ARG A 325 -18.22 -7.75 10.02
N LYS A 326 -17.35 -8.60 9.46
CA LYS A 326 -17.40 -10.05 9.69
C LYS A 326 -17.22 -10.40 11.17
N LYS A 327 -16.27 -9.75 11.86
CA LYS A 327 -16.01 -10.00 13.28
C LYS A 327 -17.15 -9.48 14.16
N LEU A 328 -17.68 -8.31 13.86
CA LEU A 328 -18.82 -7.71 14.57
C LEU A 328 -20.06 -8.62 14.48
N LEU A 329 -20.43 -9.05 13.27
CA LEU A 329 -21.56 -9.97 13.06
C LEU A 329 -21.34 -11.32 13.75
N ALA A 330 -20.12 -11.84 13.76
CA ALA A 330 -19.81 -13.07 14.48
C ALA A 330 -20.06 -12.91 15.99
N GLN A 331 -19.65 -11.78 16.59
CA GLN A 331 -19.89 -11.54 18.02
C GLN A 331 -21.38 -11.37 18.37
N MET A 332 -22.17 -10.73 17.51
CA MET A 332 -23.61 -10.57 17.75
C MET A 332 -24.36 -11.91 17.76
N ARG A 333 -23.90 -12.89 16.97
CA ARG A 333 -24.49 -14.24 16.92
C ARG A 333 -24.17 -15.14 18.13
N TYR A 334 -23.16 -14.78 18.93
CA TYR A 334 -22.82 -15.51 20.16
C TYR A 334 -23.37 -14.82 21.42
N ALA A 335 -23.93 -13.62 21.28
CA ALA A 335 -24.43 -12.81 22.38
C ALA A 335 -25.97 -12.79 22.48
N GLY A 336 -26.66 -13.33 21.46
CA GLY A 336 -28.07 -13.70 21.51
C GLY A 336 -28.17 -15.19 21.33
#